data_AF-A0ABD6H8F6-F1
#
_entry.id   AF-A0ABD6H8F6-F1
#
_cell.length_a   1.000
_cell.length_b   1.000
_cell.length_c   1.000
_cell.angle_alpha   90.00
_cell.angle_beta   90.00
_cell.angle_gamma   90.00
#
_symmetry.space_group_name_H-M   'P 1'
#
loop_
_entity.id
_entity.type
_entity.pdbx_description
1 polymer ?
#
loop_
_entity_poly.entity_id
_entity_poly.type
_entity_poly.pdbx_seq_one_letter_code
_entity_poly.pdbx_strand_id
1 'polypeptide(L)'
;MAYLDHYLKDRINANPKGKKIKQKGLLSAGRREHVLNSVMDQLKDWRFTPFESEGAVRHGLRSALCADGNRWARSDLEAETIINQAFRLMGVQRPTWEQGQPEYVEPRENCKWCSRLLPDDLQRGGSRNMYCSEHCARAAMVHRVEGAKSSTNKTAQAIYDATRRLRAEPKPCAACQKLFRPRSGTEKLCSVDCRAVARIVVLTKICVQCGIQFRPRSSRNMVQEEGRGKFCSVACKGKFQAAQAFEKTCFHCDALFISASKAAKYCSSSCTNRAFRLKRTTIAENVIAFPILRPITAEIFDGWFKQAA
;
A
#
# COMPACT_ATOMS: atom_id res chain seq x y z
N MET A 1 14.87 -5.71 5.22
CA MET A 1 14.17 -5.47 6.50
C MET A 1 13.61 -6.79 7.03
N ALA A 2 14.48 -7.77 7.35
CA ALA A 2 14.04 -9.10 7.81
C ALA A 2 13.83 -9.16 9.34
N TYR A 3 14.34 -8.16 10.08
CA TYR A 3 14.34 -8.16 11.54
C TYR A 3 12.98 -7.73 12.14
N LEU A 4 12.23 -6.90 11.44
CA LEU A 4 10.91 -6.43 11.89
C LEU A 4 9.83 -7.52 11.74
N ASP A 5 9.91 -8.32 10.68
CA ASP A 5 8.97 -9.42 10.42
C ASP A 5 9.09 -10.54 11.45
N HIS A 6 10.30 -10.82 11.94
CA HIS A 6 10.50 -11.81 13.00
C HIS A 6 9.86 -11.35 14.31
N TYR A 7 10.06 -10.09 14.69
CA TYR A 7 9.51 -9.52 15.92
C TYR A 7 7.98 -9.45 15.91
N LEU A 8 7.37 -9.16 14.75
CA LEU A 8 5.92 -9.18 14.58
C LEU A 8 5.36 -10.61 14.64
N LYS A 9 6.05 -11.58 14.05
CA LYS A 9 5.65 -13.00 14.15
C LYS A 9 5.75 -13.51 15.58
N ASP A 10 6.83 -13.18 16.28
CA ASP A 10 7.01 -13.57 17.68
C ASP A 10 5.95 -12.93 18.57
N ARG A 11 5.54 -11.68 18.32
CA ARG A 11 4.49 -11.02 19.10
C ARG A 11 3.09 -11.54 18.81
N ILE A 12 2.81 -11.93 17.56
CA ILE A 12 1.57 -12.64 17.19
C ILE A 12 1.52 -14.02 17.83
N ASN A 13 2.67 -14.71 17.90
CA ASN A 13 2.79 -16.04 18.49
C ASN A 13 2.84 -16.02 20.03
N ALA A 14 3.41 -14.97 20.63
CA ALA A 14 3.55 -14.77 22.08
C ALA A 14 2.31 -14.13 22.72
N ASN A 15 1.27 -13.82 21.94
CA ASN A 15 -0.06 -13.60 22.47
C ASN A 15 -0.80 -14.94 22.38
N PRO A 16 -0.60 -15.89 23.32
CA PRO A 16 -1.22 -17.20 23.26
C PRO A 16 -2.72 -16.96 23.18
N LYS A 17 -3.32 -17.36 22.06
CA LYS A 17 -4.76 -17.29 21.76
C LYS A 17 -5.55 -17.30 23.07
N GLY A 18 -5.91 -16.12 23.57
CA GLY A 18 -6.62 -16.01 24.84
C GLY A 18 -7.80 -16.98 24.76
N LYS A 19 -7.95 -17.88 25.75
CA LYS A 19 -9.01 -18.90 25.75
C LYS A 19 -10.29 -18.20 25.33
N LYS A 20 -10.75 -18.46 24.10
CA LYS A 20 -11.95 -17.81 23.57
C LYS A 20 -13.07 -18.27 24.48
N ILE A 21 -13.51 -17.40 25.38
CA ILE A 21 -14.66 -17.67 26.23
C ILE A 21 -15.81 -17.90 25.25
N LYS A 22 -16.24 -19.16 25.13
CA LYS A 22 -17.39 -19.51 24.30
C LYS A 22 -18.57 -18.81 24.93
N GLN A 23 -19.02 -17.71 24.32
CA GLN A 23 -20.20 -17.02 24.79
C GLN A 23 -21.37 -18.01 24.71
N LYS A 24 -22.04 -18.24 25.83
CA LYS A 24 -23.22 -19.09 25.88
C LYS A 24 -24.32 -18.41 25.05
N GLY A 25 -24.90 -19.14 24.09
CA GLY A 25 -26.03 -18.65 23.28
C GLY A 25 -27.20 -18.21 24.17
N LEU A 26 -28.03 -17.30 23.66
CA LEU A 26 -29.20 -16.81 24.39
C LEU A 26 -30.34 -17.83 24.36
N LEU A 27 -30.49 -18.53 23.23
CA LEU A 27 -31.53 -19.53 23.05
C LEU A 27 -31.05 -20.92 23.46
N SER A 28 -31.96 -21.73 24.01
CA SER A 28 -31.73 -23.17 24.18
C SER A 28 -31.62 -23.85 22.82
N ALA A 29 -30.96 -25.01 22.75
CA ALA A 29 -30.69 -25.70 21.49
C ALA A 29 -31.98 -25.95 20.66
N GLY A 30 -33.03 -26.50 21.29
CA GLY A 30 -34.30 -26.76 20.61
C GLY A 30 -35.04 -25.50 20.16
N ARG A 31 -35.09 -24.46 21.01
CA ARG A 31 -35.72 -23.17 20.62
C ARG A 31 -34.94 -22.50 19.49
N ARG A 32 -33.62 -22.62 19.49
CA ARG A 32 -32.74 -22.08 18.44
C ARG A 32 -33.01 -22.76 17.09
N GLU A 33 -33.16 -24.08 17.07
CA GLU A 33 -33.46 -24.82 15.83
C GLU A 33 -34.81 -24.43 15.24
N HIS A 34 -35.86 -24.31 16.07
CA HIS A 34 -37.16 -23.85 15.62
C HIS A 34 -37.10 -22.44 15.01
N VAL A 35 -36.47 -21.49 15.71
CA VAL A 35 -36.30 -20.12 15.22
C VAL A 35 -35.49 -20.10 13.92
N LEU A 36 -34.44 -20.92 13.82
CA LEU A 36 -33.61 -21.03 12.61
C LEU A 36 -34.44 -21.47 11.40
N ASN A 37 -35.30 -22.48 11.56
CA ASN A 37 -36.18 -22.96 10.49
C ASN A 37 -37.18 -21.88 10.05
N SER A 38 -37.83 -21.20 11.00
CA SER A 38 -38.74 -20.09 10.68
C SER A 38 -38.04 -18.93 9.96
N VAL A 39 -36.80 -18.60 10.37
CA VAL A 39 -35.98 -17.59 9.70
C VAL A 39 -35.63 -18.02 8.28
N MET A 40 -35.28 -19.29 8.07
CA MET A 40 -35.02 -19.81 6.73
C MET A 40 -36.24 -19.70 5.82
N ASP A 41 -37.44 -19.99 6.32
CA ASP A 41 -38.66 -19.88 5.52
C ASP A 41 -38.98 -18.44 5.12
N GLN A 42 -38.73 -17.47 6.02
CA GLN A 42 -38.85 -16.04 5.67
C GLN A 42 -37.77 -15.57 4.69
N LEU A 43 -36.53 -16.05 4.83
CA LEU A 43 -35.42 -15.68 3.94
C LEU A 43 -35.50 -16.33 2.56
N LYS A 44 -36.29 -17.40 2.38
CA LYS A 44 -36.51 -18.03 1.07
C LYS A 44 -37.38 -17.19 0.14
N ASP A 45 -38.24 -16.32 0.69
CA ASP A 45 -39.10 -15.43 -0.09
C ASP A 45 -38.35 -14.15 -0.46
N TRP A 46 -37.53 -14.23 -1.50
CA TRP A 46 -36.80 -13.10 -2.08
C TRP A 46 -37.11 -12.95 -3.57
N ARG A 47 -37.05 -11.71 -4.08
CA ARG A 47 -37.34 -11.39 -5.49
C ARG A 47 -36.08 -11.05 -6.26
N PHE A 48 -35.20 -10.24 -5.66
CA PHE A 48 -34.03 -9.71 -6.34
C PHE A 48 -32.73 -10.34 -5.84
N THR A 49 -32.59 -10.44 -4.52
CA THR A 49 -31.37 -10.97 -3.91
C THR A 49 -31.70 -11.82 -2.68
N PRO A 50 -30.95 -12.89 -2.40
CA PRO A 50 -31.12 -13.66 -1.17
C PRO A 50 -30.98 -12.86 0.13
N PHE A 51 -30.46 -11.62 0.08
CA PHE A 51 -30.26 -10.73 1.22
C PHE A 51 -31.37 -9.68 1.38
N GLU A 52 -32.38 -9.67 0.50
CA GLU A 52 -33.45 -8.66 0.45
C GLU A 52 -34.18 -8.52 1.79
N SER A 53 -34.56 -9.64 2.40
CA SER A 53 -35.30 -9.67 3.67
C SER A 53 -34.40 -9.68 4.91
N GLU A 54 -33.07 -9.64 4.77
CA GLU A 54 -32.12 -9.80 5.88
C GLU A 54 -32.32 -8.75 6.98
N GLY A 55 -32.42 -7.47 6.59
CA GLY A 55 -32.53 -6.36 7.53
C GLY A 55 -33.79 -6.42 8.39
N ALA A 56 -34.94 -6.72 7.77
CA ALA A 56 -36.22 -6.87 8.45
C ALA A 56 -36.21 -8.05 9.42
N VAL A 57 -35.71 -9.21 8.97
CA VAL A 57 -35.62 -10.42 9.80
C VAL A 57 -34.66 -10.22 10.98
N ARG A 58 -33.48 -9.60 10.77
CA ARG A 58 -32.53 -9.27 11.86
C ARG A 58 -33.17 -8.34 12.88
N HIS A 59 -33.86 -7.31 12.41
CA HIS A 59 -34.55 -6.36 13.27
C HIS A 59 -35.63 -7.04 14.12
N GLY A 60 -36.44 -7.91 13.52
CA GLY A 60 -37.48 -8.68 14.22
C GLY A 60 -36.89 -9.60 15.29
N LEU A 61 -35.89 -10.42 14.94
CA LEU A 61 -35.20 -11.32 15.88
C LEU A 61 -34.61 -10.55 17.06
N ARG A 62 -33.88 -9.47 16.78
CA ARG A 62 -33.26 -8.64 17.82
C ARG A 62 -34.30 -8.04 18.74
N SER A 63 -35.38 -7.50 18.19
CA SER A 63 -36.46 -6.87 18.97
C SER A 63 -37.13 -7.88 19.90
N ALA A 64 -37.42 -9.09 19.40
CA ALA A 64 -37.98 -10.17 20.21
C ALA A 64 -37.03 -10.59 21.35
N LEU A 65 -35.73 -10.76 21.07
CA LEU A 65 -34.75 -11.11 22.09
C LEU A 65 -34.59 -10.01 23.15
N CYS A 66 -34.64 -8.74 22.77
CA CYS A 66 -34.65 -7.62 23.72
C CYS A 66 -35.92 -7.61 24.59
N ALA A 67 -37.08 -7.91 24.01
CA ALA A 67 -38.34 -8.02 24.75
C ALA A 67 -38.32 -9.17 25.77
N ASP A 68 -37.60 -10.26 25.47
CA ASP A 68 -37.31 -11.36 26.42
C ASP A 68 -36.33 -10.96 27.55
N GLY A 69 -35.95 -9.68 27.67
CA GLY A 69 -35.12 -9.13 28.74
C GLY A 69 -33.61 -9.15 28.47
N ASN A 70 -33.18 -9.45 27.24
CA ASN A 70 -31.76 -9.51 26.90
C ASN A 70 -31.18 -8.13 26.54
N ARG A 71 -29.89 -7.93 26.84
CA ARG A 71 -29.16 -6.70 26.46
C ARG A 71 -29.03 -6.60 24.94
N TRP A 72 -29.27 -5.39 24.41
CA TRP A 72 -29.25 -5.07 22.99
C TRP A 72 -28.04 -5.65 22.22
N ALA A 73 -26.82 -5.43 22.71
CA ALA A 73 -25.61 -5.89 22.03
C ALA A 73 -25.52 -7.43 21.92
N ARG A 74 -26.05 -8.14 22.92
CA ARG A 74 -26.06 -9.62 22.93
C ARG A 74 -27.18 -10.16 22.03
N SER A 75 -28.33 -9.50 22.02
CA SER A 75 -29.46 -9.80 21.13
C SER A 75 -29.09 -9.61 19.66
N ASP A 76 -28.40 -8.51 19.33
CA ASP A 76 -27.96 -8.22 17.96
C ASP A 76 -26.93 -9.25 17.48
N LEU A 77 -25.96 -9.62 18.32
CA LEU A 77 -24.99 -10.67 18.01
C LEU A 77 -25.68 -12.03 17.80
N GLU A 78 -26.60 -12.43 18.68
CA GLU A 78 -27.31 -13.70 18.55
C GLU A 78 -28.15 -13.72 17.25
N ALA A 79 -28.88 -12.65 16.95
CA ALA A 79 -29.64 -12.52 15.71
C ALA A 79 -28.74 -12.64 14.47
N GLU A 80 -27.58 -11.97 14.48
CA GLU A 80 -26.58 -12.11 13.41
C GLU A 80 -26.07 -13.55 13.28
N THR A 81 -25.82 -14.26 14.38
CA THR A 81 -25.39 -15.66 14.31
C THR A 81 -26.45 -16.59 13.73
N ILE A 82 -27.73 -16.37 14.05
CA ILE A 82 -28.85 -17.16 13.53
C ILE A 82 -28.99 -16.94 12.03
N ILE A 83 -28.95 -15.69 11.57
CA ILE A 83 -29.04 -15.35 10.14
C ILE A 83 -27.86 -15.90 9.36
N ASN A 84 -26.63 -15.73 9.87
CA ASN A 84 -25.44 -16.28 9.22
C ASN A 84 -25.47 -17.82 9.16
N GLN A 85 -26.06 -18.48 10.16
CA GLN A 85 -26.27 -19.92 10.14
C GLN A 85 -27.33 -20.32 9.10
N ALA A 86 -28.45 -19.58 9.02
CA ALA A 86 -29.49 -19.79 8.01
C ALA A 86 -28.92 -19.67 6.59
N PHE A 87 -28.17 -18.61 6.28
CA PHE A 87 -27.54 -18.46 4.96
C PHE A 87 -26.57 -19.59 4.62
N ARG A 88 -25.79 -20.08 5.60
CA ARG A 88 -24.92 -21.25 5.39
C ARG A 88 -25.71 -22.50 5.03
N LEU A 89 -26.82 -22.76 5.72
CA LEU A 89 -27.69 -23.91 5.43
C LEU A 89 -28.40 -23.77 4.08
N MET A 90 -28.72 -22.55 3.67
CA MET A 90 -29.28 -22.26 2.34
C MET A 90 -28.23 -22.29 1.21
N GLY A 91 -26.94 -22.43 1.53
CA GLY A 91 -25.85 -22.40 0.54
C GLY A 91 -25.58 -21.00 -0.04
N VAL A 92 -26.06 -19.94 0.61
CA VAL A 92 -25.90 -18.55 0.16
C VAL A 92 -24.56 -18.01 0.66
N GLN A 93 -23.71 -17.54 -0.26
CA GLN A 93 -22.46 -16.85 0.08
C GLN A 93 -22.68 -15.33 0.11
N ARG A 94 -22.32 -14.69 1.23
CA ARG A 94 -22.28 -13.22 1.29
C ARG A 94 -21.26 -12.68 0.28
N PRO A 95 -21.60 -11.64 -0.48
CA PRO A 95 -20.62 -10.95 -1.30
C PRO A 95 -19.50 -10.43 -0.40
N THR A 96 -18.28 -10.45 -0.90
CA THR A 96 -17.17 -9.79 -0.23
C THR A 96 -17.46 -8.29 -0.12
N TRP A 97 -16.84 -7.61 0.86
CA TRP A 97 -16.98 -6.16 0.97
C TRP A 97 -16.69 -5.44 -0.36
N GLU A 98 -15.68 -5.92 -1.10
CA GLU A 98 -15.32 -5.40 -2.42
C GLU A 98 -16.44 -5.60 -3.46
N GLN A 99 -17.08 -6.77 -3.47
CA GLN A 99 -18.21 -7.07 -4.36
C GLN A 99 -19.47 -6.27 -4.02
N GLY A 100 -19.65 -5.90 -2.75
CA GLY A 100 -20.74 -5.02 -2.31
C GLY A 100 -20.52 -3.54 -2.63
N GLN A 101 -19.37 -3.16 -3.21
CA GLN A 101 -19.13 -1.77 -3.58
C GLN A 101 -19.87 -1.40 -4.89
N PRO A 102 -20.31 -0.15 -5.06
CA PRO A 102 -20.93 0.33 -6.30
C PRO A 102 -20.08 0.05 -7.55
N GLU A 103 -18.75 -0.03 -7.41
CA GLU A 103 -17.84 -0.34 -8.51
C GLU A 103 -18.06 -1.71 -9.14
N TYR A 104 -18.48 -2.69 -8.35
CA TYR A 104 -18.75 -4.04 -8.80
C TYR A 104 -20.15 -4.18 -9.41
N VAL A 105 -21.10 -3.40 -8.92
CA VAL A 105 -22.51 -3.47 -9.35
C VAL A 105 -22.75 -2.64 -10.62
N GLU A 106 -22.14 -1.47 -10.71
CA GLU A 106 -22.37 -0.59 -11.84
C GLU A 106 -21.61 -1.07 -13.09
N PRO A 107 -22.18 -0.91 -14.30
CA PRO A 107 -21.46 -1.12 -15.54
C PRO A 107 -20.17 -0.30 -15.61
N ARG A 108 -19.22 -0.74 -16.43
CA ARG A 108 -17.96 0.00 -16.65
C ARG A 108 -18.18 1.32 -17.39
N GLU A 109 -19.28 1.42 -18.14
CA GLU A 109 -19.69 2.61 -18.89
C GLU A 109 -20.28 3.70 -17.98
N ASN A 110 -20.55 3.40 -16.72
CA ASN A 110 -21.18 4.33 -15.78
C ASN A 110 -20.14 4.92 -14.83
N CYS A 111 -20.38 6.18 -14.45
CA CYS A 111 -19.60 6.90 -13.45
C CYS A 111 -19.81 6.28 -12.07
N LYS A 112 -18.74 5.80 -11.43
CA LYS A 112 -18.75 5.11 -10.13
C LYS A 112 -19.17 5.95 -8.91
N TRP A 113 -19.60 7.18 -9.13
CA TRP A 113 -20.07 8.09 -8.09
C TRP A 113 -21.54 8.48 -8.28
N CYS A 114 -21.90 8.88 -9.50
CA CYS A 114 -23.26 9.38 -9.80
C CYS A 114 -24.06 8.45 -10.71
N SER A 115 -23.50 7.29 -11.07
CA SER A 115 -24.11 6.24 -11.91
C SER A 115 -24.49 6.67 -13.34
N ARG A 116 -24.20 7.91 -13.76
CA ARG A 116 -24.46 8.40 -15.12
C ARG A 116 -23.49 7.80 -16.14
N LEU A 117 -23.92 7.66 -17.39
CA LEU A 117 -23.05 7.23 -18.49
C LEU A 117 -21.82 8.15 -18.63
N LEU A 118 -20.66 7.54 -18.85
CA LEU A 118 -19.41 8.25 -19.10
C LEU A 118 -19.43 8.89 -20.49
N PRO A 119 -18.92 10.11 -20.65
CA PRO A 119 -18.69 10.72 -21.96
C PRO A 119 -17.87 9.84 -22.91
N ASP A 120 -18.22 9.82 -24.20
CA ASP A 120 -17.60 9.00 -25.24
C ASP A 120 -16.07 9.16 -25.35
N ASP A 121 -15.57 10.38 -25.17
CA ASP A 121 -14.14 10.71 -25.20
C ASP A 121 -13.36 10.01 -24.08
N LEU A 122 -13.99 9.80 -22.92
CA LEU A 122 -13.42 9.07 -21.79
C LEU A 122 -13.51 7.55 -21.96
N GLN A 123 -14.45 7.05 -22.78
CA GLN A 123 -14.61 5.63 -23.07
C GLN A 123 -13.60 5.13 -24.12
N ARG A 124 -13.36 5.89 -25.20
CA ARG A 124 -12.58 5.43 -26.37
C ARG A 124 -11.06 5.43 -26.16
N GLY A 125 -10.53 6.23 -25.24
CA GLY A 125 -9.08 6.48 -25.10
C GLY A 125 -8.23 5.35 -24.48
N GLY A 126 -8.76 4.14 -24.27
CA GLY A 126 -8.07 3.05 -23.57
C GLY A 126 -7.77 3.33 -22.09
N SER A 127 -8.13 4.51 -21.58
CA SER A 127 -8.04 4.88 -20.17
C SER A 127 -9.16 4.20 -19.39
N ARG A 128 -8.84 3.66 -18.21
CA ARG A 128 -9.84 3.14 -17.26
C ARG A 128 -10.43 4.29 -16.44
N ASN A 129 -11.03 5.28 -17.11
CA ASN A 129 -11.70 6.36 -16.41
C ASN A 129 -12.96 5.79 -15.75
N MET A 130 -13.13 6.07 -14.45
CA MET A 130 -14.25 5.57 -13.64
C MET A 130 -15.25 6.67 -13.29
N TYR A 131 -14.96 7.92 -13.63
CA TYR A 131 -15.74 9.08 -13.22
C TYR A 131 -15.99 10.01 -14.40
N CYS A 132 -17.20 10.57 -14.49
CA CYS A 132 -17.61 11.46 -15.59
C CYS A 132 -17.03 12.88 -15.47
N SER A 133 -16.61 13.30 -14.27
CA SER A 133 -16.08 14.64 -14.03
C SER A 133 -15.08 14.66 -12.87
N GLU A 134 -14.26 15.72 -12.79
CA GLU A 134 -13.36 15.96 -11.65
C GLU A 134 -14.15 16.05 -10.34
N HIS A 135 -15.34 16.67 -10.36
CA HIS A 135 -16.19 16.79 -9.19
C HIS A 135 -16.61 15.41 -8.66
N CYS A 136 -17.06 14.50 -9.54
CA CYS A 136 -17.43 13.14 -9.13
C CYS A 136 -16.23 12.36 -8.59
N ALA A 137 -15.06 12.51 -9.20
CA ALA A 137 -13.84 11.88 -8.71
C ALA A 137 -13.44 12.41 -7.31
N ARG A 138 -13.54 13.73 -7.08
CA ARG A 138 -13.21 14.35 -5.79
C ARG A 138 -14.22 13.99 -4.70
N ALA A 139 -15.51 14.02 -5.02
CA ALA A 139 -16.56 13.62 -4.09
C ALA A 139 -16.41 12.14 -3.67
N ALA A 140 -16.14 11.25 -4.63
CA ALA A 140 -15.81 9.86 -4.36
C ALA A 140 -14.56 9.71 -3.47
N MET A 141 -13.55 10.57 -3.67
CA MET A 141 -12.34 10.57 -2.83
C MET A 141 -12.65 10.93 -1.38
N VAL A 142 -13.34 12.04 -1.13
CA VAL A 142 -13.65 12.52 0.23
C VAL A 142 -14.46 11.48 0.99
N HIS A 143 -15.56 11.00 0.40
CA HIS A 143 -16.46 10.03 1.04
C HIS A 143 -15.75 8.71 1.39
N ARG A 144 -14.77 8.27 0.59
CA ARG A 144 -14.05 7.02 0.82
C ARG A 144 -12.88 7.16 1.78
N VAL A 145 -12.15 8.27 1.72
CA VAL A 145 -11.03 8.55 2.62
C VAL A 145 -11.51 8.70 4.06
N GLU A 146 -12.69 9.28 4.26
CA GLU A 146 -13.31 9.38 5.58
C GLU A 146 -13.79 8.01 6.11
N GLY A 147 -14.28 7.13 5.24
CA GLY A 147 -14.84 5.82 5.64
C GLY A 147 -13.83 4.71 5.96
N ALA A 148 -12.60 4.75 5.46
CA ALA A 148 -11.70 3.59 5.55
C ALA A 148 -10.23 3.97 5.78
N LYS A 149 -9.87 4.33 7.01
CA LYS A 149 -8.48 4.69 7.38
C LYS A 149 -7.43 3.54 7.34
N SER A 150 -7.67 2.39 6.70
CA SER A 150 -6.63 1.33 6.63
C SER A 150 -6.51 0.53 5.32
N SER A 151 -7.58 0.36 4.52
CA SER A 151 -7.49 -0.36 3.22
C SER A 151 -7.52 0.55 1.97
N THR A 152 -7.66 1.87 2.14
CA THR A 152 -7.99 2.89 1.10
C THR A 152 -6.87 3.32 0.17
N ASN A 153 -5.63 2.91 0.40
CA ASN A 153 -4.51 3.52 -0.32
C ASN A 153 -4.54 3.30 -1.84
N LYS A 154 -5.02 2.16 -2.35
CA LYS A 154 -5.00 1.89 -3.80
C LYS A 154 -6.03 2.71 -4.58
N THR A 155 -7.25 2.83 -4.05
CA THR A 155 -8.33 3.55 -4.70
C THR A 155 -8.11 5.06 -4.62
N ALA A 156 -7.69 5.57 -3.45
CA ALA A 156 -7.32 6.97 -3.29
C ALA A 156 -6.14 7.36 -4.20
N GLN A 157 -5.12 6.51 -4.31
CA GLN A 157 -4.00 6.71 -5.23
C GLN A 157 -4.45 6.74 -6.69
N ALA A 158 -5.37 5.86 -7.09
CA ALA A 158 -5.91 5.84 -8.45
C ALA A 158 -6.69 7.12 -8.79
N ILE A 159 -7.48 7.64 -7.84
CA ILE A 159 -8.20 8.91 -8.00
C ILE A 159 -7.20 10.07 -8.15
N TYR A 160 -6.21 10.15 -7.25
CA TYR A 160 -5.16 11.17 -7.30
C TYR A 160 -4.40 11.16 -8.63
N ASP A 161 -4.00 9.98 -9.12
CA ASP A 161 -3.32 9.84 -10.41
C ASP A 161 -4.21 10.24 -11.59
N ALA A 162 -5.52 9.97 -11.54
CA ALA A 162 -6.47 10.38 -12.57
C ALA A 162 -6.65 11.90 -12.61
N THR A 163 -6.88 12.55 -11.47
CA THR A 163 -6.99 14.02 -11.38
C THR A 163 -5.71 14.71 -11.86
N ARG A 164 -4.53 14.22 -11.44
CA ARG A 164 -3.25 14.76 -11.89
C ARG A 164 -3.08 14.65 -13.42
N ARG A 165 -3.48 13.53 -14.01
CA ARG A 165 -3.44 13.32 -15.47
C ARG A 165 -4.40 14.22 -16.23
N LEU A 166 -5.61 14.42 -15.71
CA LEU A 166 -6.60 15.30 -16.36
C LEU A 166 -6.13 16.76 -16.38
N ARG A 167 -5.35 17.19 -15.39
CA ARG A 167 -4.75 18.54 -15.39
C ARG A 167 -3.51 18.67 -16.27
N ALA A 168 -2.87 17.56 -16.65
CA ALA A 168 -1.67 17.61 -17.46
C ALA A 168 -2.00 17.95 -18.92
N GLU A 169 -1.21 18.85 -19.50
CA GLU A 169 -1.32 19.19 -20.92
C GLU A 169 -0.98 17.97 -21.79
N PRO A 170 -1.74 17.73 -22.88
CA PRO A 170 -1.45 16.65 -23.81
C PRO A 170 -0.13 16.91 -24.55
N LYS A 171 0.74 15.89 -24.62
CA LYS A 171 2.04 15.94 -25.32
C LYS A 171 2.09 14.88 -26.43
N PRO A 172 2.79 15.12 -27.55
CA PRO A 172 3.00 14.09 -28.57
C PRO A 172 3.95 12.99 -28.06
N CYS A 173 3.64 11.74 -28.37
CA CYS A 173 4.48 10.59 -28.04
C CYS A 173 5.76 10.55 -28.88
N ALA A 174 6.93 10.42 -28.26
CA ALA A 174 8.21 10.38 -28.97
C ALA A 174 8.40 9.17 -29.90
N ALA A 175 7.59 8.10 -29.77
CA ALA A 175 7.66 6.92 -30.64
C ALA A 175 6.60 6.91 -31.74
N CYS A 176 5.35 7.31 -31.45
CA CYS A 176 4.22 7.19 -32.39
C CYS A 176 3.51 8.51 -32.70
N GLN A 177 3.97 9.64 -32.14
CA GLN A 177 3.46 11.01 -32.30
C GLN A 177 2.00 11.28 -31.87
N LYS A 178 1.27 10.27 -31.38
CA LYS A 178 -0.08 10.47 -30.82
C LYS A 178 -0.05 11.34 -29.56
N LEU A 179 -1.04 12.23 -29.41
CA LEU A 179 -1.23 13.05 -28.21
C LEU A 179 -1.64 12.19 -27.02
N PHE A 180 -0.99 12.37 -25.88
CA PHE A 180 -1.35 11.70 -24.63
C PHE A 180 -1.07 12.60 -23.42
N ARG A 181 -1.76 12.36 -22.31
CA ARG A 181 -1.52 13.08 -21.04
C ARG A 181 -0.57 12.27 -20.16
N PRO A 182 0.67 12.74 -19.89
CA PRO A 182 1.67 11.95 -19.18
C PRO A 182 1.31 11.78 -17.69
N ARG A 183 1.71 10.65 -17.09
CA ARG A 183 1.50 10.41 -15.64
C ARG A 183 2.42 11.28 -14.80
N SER A 184 3.64 11.55 -15.29
CA SER A 184 4.62 12.46 -14.70
C SER A 184 5.16 13.40 -15.78
N GLY A 185 5.57 14.62 -15.42
CA GLY A 185 6.05 15.62 -16.39
C GLY A 185 7.23 15.16 -17.28
N THR A 186 7.93 14.10 -16.86
CA THR A 186 9.09 13.49 -17.53
C THR A 186 8.75 12.36 -18.52
N GLU A 187 7.50 11.88 -18.57
CA GLU A 187 7.14 10.78 -19.49
C GLU A 187 7.05 11.28 -20.94
N LYS A 188 7.78 10.61 -21.85
CA LYS A 188 7.83 10.93 -23.28
C LYS A 188 7.01 9.99 -24.17
N LEU A 189 6.48 8.90 -23.61
CA LEU A 189 5.89 7.79 -24.36
C LEU A 189 4.50 7.45 -23.82
N CYS A 190 3.54 7.24 -24.72
CA CYS A 190 2.12 7.09 -24.36
C CYS A 190 1.74 5.71 -23.82
N SER A 191 2.47 4.65 -24.19
CA SER A 191 2.14 3.28 -23.82
C SER A 191 3.37 2.43 -23.49
N VAL A 192 3.13 1.25 -22.91
CA VAL A 192 4.16 0.23 -22.65
C VAL A 192 4.76 -0.26 -23.96
N ASP A 193 3.97 -0.38 -25.03
CA ASP A 193 4.44 -0.80 -26.35
C ASP A 193 5.36 0.25 -26.97
N CYS A 194 4.98 1.53 -26.91
CA CYS A 194 5.83 2.64 -27.34
C CYS A 194 7.15 2.67 -26.53
N ARG A 195 7.11 2.30 -25.24
CA ARG A 195 8.29 2.14 -24.39
C ARG A 195 9.16 0.96 -24.79
N ALA A 196 8.57 -0.15 -25.25
CA ALA A 196 9.32 -1.29 -25.77
C ALA A 196 10.00 -0.93 -27.11
N VAL A 197 9.29 -0.27 -28.02
CA VAL A 197 9.83 0.22 -29.30
C VAL A 197 10.99 1.18 -29.07
N ALA A 198 10.83 2.17 -28.19
CA ALA A 198 11.91 3.11 -27.86
C ALA A 198 13.14 2.44 -27.22
N ARG A 199 12.97 1.30 -26.53
CA ARG A 199 14.09 0.53 -25.96
C ARG A 199 14.86 -0.28 -27.00
N ILE A 200 14.27 -0.58 -28.15
CA ILE A 200 14.97 -1.29 -29.23
C ILE A 200 16.01 -0.38 -29.89
N VAL A 201 15.77 0.94 -29.89
CA VAL A 201 16.65 1.98 -30.47
C VAL A 201 17.82 2.36 -29.54
N VAL A 202 18.25 1.46 -28.63
CA VAL A 202 19.41 1.74 -27.75
C VAL A 202 20.70 1.68 -28.56
N LEU A 203 21.41 2.81 -28.59
CA LEU A 203 22.73 2.97 -29.23
C LEU A 203 23.73 1.92 -28.72
N THR A 204 24.44 1.30 -29.65
CA THR A 204 25.57 0.41 -29.36
C THR A 204 26.71 1.18 -28.68
N LYS A 205 27.32 0.60 -27.65
CA LYS A 205 28.48 1.18 -26.93
C LYS A 205 29.71 0.30 -27.07
N ILE A 206 30.90 0.91 -27.03
CA ILE A 206 32.19 0.20 -27.04
C ILE A 206 32.57 -0.17 -25.61
N CYS A 207 32.98 -1.42 -25.37
CA CYS A 207 33.47 -1.87 -24.07
C CYS A 207 34.84 -1.28 -23.75
N VAL A 208 35.02 -0.66 -22.58
CA VAL A 208 36.29 -0.04 -22.17
C VAL A 208 37.40 -1.08 -21.96
N GLN A 209 37.07 -2.32 -21.56
CA GLN A 209 38.06 -3.35 -21.27
C GLN A 209 38.52 -4.12 -22.51
N CYS A 210 37.62 -4.38 -23.46
CA CYS A 210 37.92 -5.25 -24.61
C CYS A 210 37.66 -4.62 -25.98
N GLY A 211 37.13 -3.39 -26.05
CA GLY A 211 36.86 -2.69 -27.31
C GLY A 211 35.66 -3.20 -28.10
N ILE A 212 35.00 -4.28 -27.68
CA ILE A 212 33.88 -4.87 -28.43
C ILE A 212 32.62 -3.99 -28.29
N GLN A 213 31.94 -3.76 -29.41
CA GLN A 213 30.62 -3.11 -29.42
C GLN A 213 29.56 -4.01 -28.82
N PHE A 214 28.75 -3.48 -27.91
CA PHE A 214 27.68 -4.23 -27.25
C PHE A 214 26.44 -3.36 -27.02
N ARG A 215 25.28 -4.02 -26.89
CA ARG A 215 24.01 -3.38 -26.55
C ARG A 215 23.74 -3.52 -25.05
N PRO A 216 23.74 -2.42 -24.27
CA PRO A 216 23.53 -2.51 -22.82
C PRO A 216 22.11 -2.97 -22.48
N ARG A 217 21.99 -4.01 -21.64
CA ARG A 217 20.73 -4.71 -21.33
C ARG A 217 19.76 -3.90 -20.43
N SER A 218 20.19 -2.76 -19.87
CA SER A 218 19.39 -1.98 -18.92
C SER A 218 19.59 -0.49 -19.10
N SER A 219 18.68 0.13 -19.85
CA SER A 219 18.53 1.58 -19.98
C SER A 219 17.35 2.09 -19.14
N ARG A 220 17.22 1.62 -17.88
CA ARG A 220 16.10 2.08 -17.02
C ARG A 220 16.07 3.61 -16.80
N ASN A 221 17.19 4.31 -17.02
CA ASN A 221 17.26 5.78 -17.09
C ASN A 221 17.94 6.22 -18.39
N MET A 222 17.16 6.61 -19.39
CA MET A 222 17.61 6.98 -20.74
C MET A 222 17.94 8.48 -20.93
N VAL A 223 18.07 9.28 -19.87
CA VAL A 223 18.12 10.76 -20.00
C VAL A 223 19.40 11.41 -19.42
N GLN A 224 20.38 10.63 -18.98
CA GLN A 224 21.72 11.18 -18.73
C GLN A 224 22.73 10.37 -19.52
N GLU A 225 23.43 11.07 -20.43
CA GLU A 225 24.42 10.57 -21.39
C GLU A 225 25.53 9.72 -20.73
N GLU A 226 25.64 9.77 -19.41
CA GLU A 226 26.63 9.10 -18.59
C GLU A 226 26.20 7.69 -18.07
N GLY A 227 25.04 7.17 -18.52
CA GLY A 227 24.39 5.97 -18.00
C GLY A 227 25.00 4.58 -18.37
N ARG A 228 25.79 4.03 -17.44
CA ARG A 228 25.76 2.66 -16.82
C ARG A 228 26.00 1.35 -17.60
N GLY A 229 26.68 1.39 -18.74
CA GLY A 229 27.30 0.17 -19.30
C GLY A 229 28.67 0.49 -19.89
N LYS A 230 29.74 0.44 -19.09
CA LYS A 230 31.13 0.60 -19.58
C LYS A 230 31.71 -0.72 -20.10
N PHE A 231 31.10 -1.85 -19.72
CA PHE A 231 31.64 -3.18 -19.98
C PHE A 231 30.58 -4.06 -20.62
N CYS A 232 30.97 -4.88 -21.58
CA CYS A 232 30.09 -5.83 -22.26
C CYS A 232 29.67 -7.01 -21.35
N SER A 233 30.45 -7.31 -20.31
CA SER A 233 30.20 -8.43 -19.40
C SER A 233 30.71 -8.17 -17.97
N VAL A 234 30.22 -8.97 -17.02
CA VAL A 234 30.70 -8.95 -15.62
C VAL A 234 32.18 -9.32 -15.54
N ALA A 235 32.65 -10.22 -16.40
CA ALA A 235 34.06 -10.61 -16.48
C ALA A 235 34.97 -9.44 -16.90
N CYS A 236 34.57 -8.67 -17.93
CA CYS A 236 35.31 -7.48 -18.35
C CYS A 236 35.36 -6.42 -17.24
N LYS A 237 34.26 -6.25 -16.50
CA LYS A 237 34.23 -5.36 -15.34
C LYS A 237 35.21 -5.82 -14.25
N GLY A 238 35.25 -7.12 -13.94
CA GLY A 238 36.15 -7.68 -12.93
C GLY A 238 37.62 -7.48 -13.30
N LYS A 239 37.99 -7.75 -14.56
CA LYS A 239 39.36 -7.52 -15.07
C LYS A 239 39.77 -6.05 -14.96
N PHE A 240 38.89 -5.13 -15.35
CA PHE A 240 39.15 -3.70 -15.23
C PHE A 240 39.33 -3.25 -13.77
N GLN A 241 38.53 -3.79 -12.84
CA GLN A 241 38.62 -3.45 -11.42
C GLN A 241 39.86 -4.04 -10.75
N ALA A 242 40.27 -5.25 -11.14
CA ALA A 242 41.50 -5.88 -10.64
C ALA A 242 42.75 -5.10 -11.05
N ALA A 243 42.75 -4.50 -12.26
CA ALA A 243 43.83 -3.64 -12.71
C ALA A 243 43.95 -2.32 -11.92
N GLN A 244 42.92 -1.91 -11.19
CA GLN A 244 42.88 -0.69 -10.36
C GLN A 244 42.98 -0.99 -8.86
N ALA A 245 43.76 -2.01 -8.51
CA ALA A 245 44.06 -2.37 -7.14
C ALA A 245 44.93 -1.30 -6.45
N PHE A 246 44.48 -0.82 -5.29
CA PHE A 246 45.25 0.07 -4.42
C PHE A 246 45.54 -0.65 -3.10
N GLU A 247 46.82 -0.79 -2.73
CA GLU A 247 47.25 -1.25 -1.42
C GLU A 247 47.02 -0.17 -0.36
N LYS A 248 46.43 -0.56 0.77
CA LYS A 248 46.04 0.35 1.85
C LYS A 248 46.10 -0.33 3.21
N THR A 249 46.20 0.47 4.26
CA THR A 249 46.04 0.05 5.65
C THR A 249 44.60 0.28 6.13
N CYS A 250 44.06 -0.67 6.88
CA CYS A 250 42.70 -0.56 7.42
C CYS A 250 42.66 0.35 8.65
N PHE A 251 41.81 1.38 8.66
CA PHE A 251 41.65 2.33 9.78
C PHE A 251 41.11 1.75 11.11
N HIS A 252 40.84 0.45 11.17
CA HIS A 252 40.26 -0.20 12.36
C HIS A 252 41.16 -1.30 12.93
N CYS A 253 41.82 -2.07 12.07
CA CYS A 253 42.66 -3.19 12.49
C CYS A 253 44.09 -3.10 11.95
N ASP A 254 44.44 -2.00 11.28
CA ASP A 254 45.74 -1.68 10.69
C ASP A 254 46.30 -2.70 9.68
N ALA A 255 45.58 -3.77 9.40
CA ALA A 255 45.94 -4.76 8.39
C ALA A 255 46.02 -4.13 6.98
N LEU A 256 47.03 -4.54 6.23
CA LEU A 256 47.17 -4.21 4.81
C LEU A 256 46.10 -4.95 4.00
N PHE A 257 45.46 -4.26 3.07
CA PHE A 257 44.44 -4.82 2.18
C PHE A 257 44.44 -4.13 0.82
N ILE A 258 43.94 -4.83 -0.19
CA ILE A 258 43.80 -4.33 -1.56
C ILE A 258 42.37 -3.87 -1.79
N SER A 259 42.19 -2.68 -2.36
CA SER A 259 40.87 -2.12 -2.66
C SER A 259 40.78 -1.61 -4.09
N ALA A 260 39.61 -1.76 -4.71
CA ALA A 260 39.33 -1.20 -6.03
C ALA A 260 38.99 0.31 -6.01
N SER A 261 38.95 0.94 -4.82
CA SER A 261 38.52 2.33 -4.66
C SER A 261 39.53 3.13 -3.86
N LYS A 262 39.95 4.28 -4.41
CA LYS A 262 40.77 5.27 -3.70
C LYS A 262 40.10 5.81 -2.42
N ALA A 263 38.78 5.70 -2.26
CA ALA A 263 38.07 6.14 -1.06
C ALA A 263 37.86 5.05 0.00
N ALA A 264 38.20 3.79 -0.26
CA ALA A 264 38.04 2.71 0.72
C ALA A 264 38.96 2.92 1.94
N LYS A 265 38.39 2.83 3.16
CA LYS A 265 39.10 3.04 4.45
C LYS A 265 39.25 1.76 5.29
N TYR A 266 38.45 0.74 5.00
CA TYR A 266 38.37 -0.48 5.81
C TYR A 266 38.53 -1.72 4.94
N CYS A 267 39.19 -2.75 5.47
CA CYS A 267 39.44 -4.00 4.76
C CYS A 267 38.20 -4.87 4.54
N SER A 268 37.16 -4.70 5.37
CA SER A 268 35.93 -5.50 5.29
C SER A 268 34.70 -4.73 5.79
N SER A 269 33.52 -5.26 5.47
CA SER A 269 32.24 -4.79 6.03
C SER A 269 32.19 -4.91 7.55
N SER A 270 32.85 -5.93 8.12
CA SER A 270 32.97 -6.11 9.58
C SER A 270 33.73 -4.94 10.23
N CYS A 271 34.91 -4.61 9.72
CA CYS A 271 35.72 -3.49 10.21
C CYS A 271 35.00 -2.14 10.03
N THR A 272 34.25 -1.99 8.92
CA THR A 272 33.41 -0.80 8.68
C THR A 272 32.33 -0.66 9.75
N ASN A 273 31.62 -1.75 10.08
CA ASN A 273 30.56 -1.74 11.07
C ASN A 273 31.08 -1.51 12.50
N ARG A 274 32.23 -2.10 12.85
CA ARG A 274 32.86 -1.88 14.16
C ARG A 274 33.31 -0.44 14.34
N ALA A 275 33.97 0.14 13.34
CA ALA A 275 34.37 1.55 13.36
C ALA A 275 33.14 2.49 13.50
N PHE A 276 32.04 2.17 12.82
CA PHE A 276 30.81 2.95 12.94
C PHE A 276 30.17 2.85 14.34
N ARG A 277 30.21 1.67 14.97
CA ARG A 277 29.71 1.48 16.35
C ARG A 277 30.54 2.27 17.36
N LEU A 278 31.87 2.22 17.26
CA LEU A 278 32.78 3.01 18.11
C LEU A 278 32.54 4.52 17.96
N LYS A 279 32.34 5.00 16.73
CA LYS A 279 32.00 6.41 16.51
C LYS A 279 30.65 6.79 17.14
N ARG A 280 29.69 5.87 17.18
CA ARG A 280 28.37 6.13 17.77
C ARG A 280 28.42 6.18 19.30
N THR A 281 29.27 5.39 19.94
CA THR A 281 29.48 5.44 21.39
C THR A 281 30.20 6.72 21.80
N THR A 282 31.25 7.13 21.08
CA THR A 282 31.96 8.39 21.37
C THR A 282 31.11 9.63 21.11
N ILE A 283 30.22 9.60 20.11
CA ILE A 283 29.23 10.66 19.92
C ILE A 283 28.23 10.67 21.09
N ALA A 284 27.72 9.50 21.51
CA ALA A 284 26.78 9.41 22.64
C ALA A 284 27.38 9.93 23.96
N GLU A 285 28.67 9.72 24.20
CA GLU A 285 29.39 10.29 25.34
C GLU A 285 29.57 11.81 25.24
N ASN A 286 29.66 12.36 24.02
CA ASN A 286 29.80 13.79 23.76
C ASN A 286 28.47 14.53 23.49
N VAL A 287 27.33 13.82 23.50
CA VAL A 287 26.03 14.50 23.54
C VAL A 287 25.91 15.07 24.95
N ILE A 288 26.15 16.38 25.07
CA ILE A 288 25.73 17.17 26.24
C ILE A 288 24.28 16.77 26.51
N ALA A 289 24.06 16.01 27.58
CA ALA A 289 22.72 15.64 27.99
C ALA A 289 21.97 16.95 28.19
N PHE A 290 21.07 17.28 27.27
CA PHE A 290 20.13 18.37 27.51
C PHE A 290 19.49 18.03 28.85
N PRO A 291 19.64 18.88 29.88
CA PRO A 291 19.03 18.62 31.16
C PRO A 291 17.56 18.35 30.87
N ILE A 292 17.08 17.19 31.33
CA ILE A 292 15.69 16.79 31.19
C ILE A 292 14.88 18.02 31.55
N LEU A 293 14.24 18.63 30.54
CA LEU A 293 13.43 19.81 30.73
C LEU A 293 12.45 19.44 31.82
N ARG A 294 12.62 20.03 33.01
CA ARG A 294 11.62 19.90 34.06
C ARG A 294 10.32 20.32 33.39
N PRO A 295 9.23 19.53 33.51
CA PRO A 295 7.96 19.93 32.91
C PRO A 295 7.66 21.35 33.38
N ILE A 296 7.36 22.23 32.42
CA ILE A 296 7.00 23.61 32.72
C ILE A 296 5.77 23.53 33.61
N THR A 297 5.94 23.79 34.89
CA THR A 297 4.81 23.87 35.82
C THR A 297 4.06 25.17 35.54
N ALA A 298 2.76 25.19 35.80
CA ALA A 298 1.93 26.39 35.62
C ALA A 298 2.53 27.61 36.35
N GLU A 299 3.15 27.39 37.50
CA GLU A 299 3.84 28.43 38.29
C GLU A 299 4.99 29.11 37.53
N ILE A 300 5.78 28.34 36.77
CA ILE A 300 6.89 28.90 35.98
C ILE A 300 6.32 29.70 34.79
N PHE A 301 5.25 29.20 34.17
CA PHE A 301 4.59 29.88 33.07
C PHE A 301 3.97 31.22 33.52
N ASP A 302 3.28 31.23 34.66
CA ASP A 302 2.67 32.43 35.24
C ASP A 302 3.72 33.44 35.73
N GLY A 303 4.87 32.97 36.22
CA GLY A 303 6.00 33.81 36.61
C GLY A 303 6.57 34.64 35.46
N TRP A 304 6.63 34.08 34.25
CA TRP A 304 7.10 34.80 33.06
C TRP A 304 6.19 35.96 32.67
N PHE A 305 4.86 35.79 32.77
CA PHE A 305 3.92 36.87 32.46
C PHE A 305 3.89 37.96 33.54
N LYS A 306 4.14 37.60 34.81
CA LYS A 306 4.23 38.59 35.90
C LYS A 306 5.48 39.47 35.85
N GLN A 307 6.59 38.99 35.27
CA GLN A 307 7.80 39.81 35.11
C GLN A 307 7.78 40.67 33.84
N ALA A 308 6.93 40.33 32.87
CA ALA A 308 6.80 41.06 31.61
C ALA A 308 5.73 42.18 31.67
N ALA A 309 4.89 42.20 32.70
CA ALA A 309 3.89 43.23 32.98
C ALA A 309 4.40 44.23 34.04
#